data_AF-A0A370F3G0-F1
#
_entry.id   AF-A0A370F3G0-F1
#
_cell.length_a   1.000
_cell.length_b   1.000
_cell.length_c   1.000
_cell.angle_alpha   90.00
_cell.angle_beta   90.00
_cell.angle_gamma   90.00
#
_symmetry.space_group_name_H-M   'P 1'
#
loop_
_entity.id
_entity.type
_entity.pdbx_description
1 polymer ?
#
loop_
_entity_poly.entity_id
_entity_poly.type
_entity_poly.pdbx_seq_one_letter_code
_entity_poly.pdbx_strand_id
1 'polypeptide(L)' 'MPTDRTYLVAGMTCGSCARKVAGHVERIPGIIGVDIDLASGGITLTSEGPVSDADVRQAVENAGYKLTTN' A
#
# COMPACT_ATOMS: atom_id res chain seq x y z
N MET A 1 -12.88 -9.76 10.74
CA MET A 1 -13.48 -8.76 9.84
C MET A 1 -12.32 -8.18 9.04
N PRO A 2 -12.36 -8.22 7.70
CA PRO A 2 -11.32 -7.60 6.90
C PRO A 2 -11.30 -6.09 7.19
N THR A 3 -10.10 -5.52 7.21
CA THR A 3 -9.89 -4.09 7.42
C THR A 3 -9.29 -3.50 6.17
N ASP A 4 -9.99 -2.55 5.58
CA ASP A 4 -9.54 -1.77 4.44
C ASP A 4 -8.90 -0.47 4.93
N ARG A 5 -7.71 -0.15 4.40
CA ARG A 5 -6.96 1.05 4.73
C ARG A 5 -6.44 1.71 3.47
N THR A 6 -6.76 2.98 3.30
CA THR A 6 -6.31 3.77 2.17
C THR A 6 -5.10 4.61 2.57
N TYR A 7 -4.07 4.55 1.76
CA TYR A 7 -2.84 5.31 1.91
C TYR A 7 -2.54 6.04 0.61
N LEU A 8 -1.96 7.22 0.71
CA LEU A 8 -1.39 7.90 -0.45
C LEU A 8 0.09 7.52 -0.57
N VAL A 9 0.65 7.49 -1.77
CA VAL A 9 2.09 7.26 -1.95
C VAL A 9 2.68 8.42 -2.73
N ALA A 10 3.63 9.11 -2.09
CA ALA A 10 4.35 10.20 -2.73
C ALA A 10 5.24 9.64 -3.85
N GLY A 11 5.03 10.11 -5.08
CA GLY A 11 5.77 9.66 -6.27
C GLY A 11 5.09 8.54 -7.07
N MET A 12 3.86 8.12 -6.70
CA MET A 12 3.01 7.30 -7.60
C MET A 12 2.40 8.16 -8.72
N THR A 13 3.24 8.67 -9.61
CA THR A 13 2.80 9.32 -10.86
C THR A 13 2.95 8.40 -12.08
N CYS A 14 3.56 7.23 -11.89
CA CYS A 14 3.80 6.25 -12.93
C CYS A 14 3.14 4.92 -12.55
N GLY A 15 2.21 4.42 -13.38
CA GLY A 15 1.49 3.16 -13.11
C GLY A 15 2.40 1.96 -12.90
N SER A 16 3.57 1.96 -13.54
CA SER A 16 4.61 0.94 -13.37
C SER A 16 5.19 0.92 -11.95
N CYS A 17 5.32 2.08 -11.32
CA CYS A 17 5.80 2.23 -9.94
C CYS A 17 4.79 1.67 -8.94
N ALA A 18 3.51 2.03 -9.11
CA ALA A 18 2.47 1.59 -8.20
C ALA A 18 2.31 0.07 -8.18
N ARG A 19 2.34 -0.57 -9.35
CA ARG A 19 2.25 -2.04 -9.45
C ARG A 19 3.39 -2.77 -8.75
N LYS A 20 4.58 -2.15 -8.72
CA LYS A 20 5.75 -2.64 -8.00
C LYS A 20 5.57 -2.56 -6.48
N VAL A 21 4.98 -1.46 -5.99
CA VAL A 21 4.63 -1.30 -4.58
C VAL A 21 3.57 -2.30 -4.17
N ALA A 22 2.48 -2.43 -4.93
CA ALA A 22 1.42 -3.41 -4.61
C ALA A 22 1.96 -4.83 -4.48
N GLY A 23 2.85 -5.26 -5.38
CA GLY A 23 3.49 -6.58 -5.28
C GLY A 23 4.39 -6.77 -4.06
N HIS A 24 4.92 -5.69 -3.49
CA HIS A 24 5.65 -5.74 -2.23
C HIS A 24 4.72 -5.72 -1.01
N VAL A 25 3.63 -4.98 -1.07
CA VAL A 25 2.68 -4.84 0.04
C VAL A 25 1.78 -6.06 0.15
N GLU A 26 1.38 -6.70 -0.96
CA GLU A 26 0.63 -7.97 -0.96
C GLU A 26 1.42 -9.11 -0.29
N ARG A 27 2.75 -9.01 -0.25
CA ARG A 27 3.62 -9.99 0.42
C ARG A 27 3.66 -9.83 1.94
N ILE A 28 3.08 -8.76 2.49
CA ILE A 28 3.01 -8.58 3.93
C ILE A 28 2.04 -9.61 4.50
N PRO A 29 2.46 -10.41 5.49
CA PRO A 29 1.57 -11.36 6.13
C PRO A 29 0.38 -10.63 6.78
N GLY A 30 -0.83 -10.98 6.33
CA GLY A 30 -2.08 -10.36 6.77
C GLY A 30 -2.74 -9.49 5.72
N ILE A 31 -2.04 -9.09 4.65
CA ILE A 31 -2.65 -8.44 3.48
C ILE A 31 -3.27 -9.53 2.59
N ILE A 32 -4.54 -9.33 2.23
CA ILE A 32 -5.29 -10.20 1.31
C ILE A 32 -5.73 -9.50 0.03
N GLY A 33 -5.60 -8.18 -0.02
CA GLY A 33 -5.97 -7.40 -1.19
C GLY A 33 -5.18 -6.10 -1.26
N VAL A 34 -4.84 -5.71 -2.48
CA VAL A 34 -4.26 -4.40 -2.78
C VAL A 34 -4.96 -3.85 -4.00
N ASP A 35 -5.60 -2.70 -3.83
CA ASP A 35 -6.18 -1.90 -4.90
C ASP A 35 -5.34 -0.63 -5.09
N ILE A 36 -5.06 -0.27 -6.33
CA ILE A 36 -4.29 0.92 -6.66
C ILE A 36 -5.19 1.86 -7.43
N ASP A 37 -5.36 3.07 -6.88
CA ASP A 37 -6.03 4.16 -7.55
C ASP A 37 -5.00 5.20 -8.02
N LEU A 38 -4.56 5.06 -9.27
CA LEU A 38 -3.68 6.04 -9.91
C LEU A 38 -4.39 7.37 -10.20
N ALA A 39 -5.73 7.39 -10.27
CA ALA A 39 -6.48 8.61 -10.56
C ALA A 39 -6.50 9.53 -9.34
N SER A 40 -6.63 8.97 -8.13
CA SER A 40 -6.51 9.71 -6.88
C SER A 40 -5.08 9.76 -6.31
N GLY A 41 -4.18 8.89 -6.80
CA GLY A 41 -2.83 8.73 -6.24
C GLY A 41 -2.80 7.92 -4.93
N GLY A 42 -3.87 7.15 -4.68
CA GLY A 42 -4.05 6.31 -3.50
C GLY A 42 -3.79 4.82 -3.76
N ILE A 43 -3.53 4.09 -2.68
CA ILE A 43 -3.60 2.63 -2.62
C ILE A 43 -4.56 2.25 -1.49
N THR A 44 -5.41 1.27 -1.73
CA THR A 44 -6.26 0.67 -0.70
C THR A 44 -5.77 -0.73 -0.41
N LEU A 45 -5.46 -0.99 0.84
CA LEU A 45 -4.98 -2.27 1.33
C LEU A 45 -6.08 -2.95 2.11
N THR A 46 -6.36 -4.21 1.78
CA THR A 46 -7.29 -5.05 2.51
C THR A 46 -6.50 -6.07 3.32
N SER A 47 -6.67 -6.07 4.63
CA SER A 47 -6.03 -7.03 5.53
C SER A 47 -7.06 -7.90 6.26
N GLU A 48 -6.73 -9.16 6.56
CA GLU A 48 -7.59 -10.06 7.35
C GLU A 48 -7.55 -9.77 8.85
N GLY A 49 -6.53 -9.05 9.30
CA GLY A 49 -6.30 -8.71 10.69
C GLY A 49 -5.75 -7.30 10.89
N PRO A 50 -5.48 -6.93 12.16
CA PRO A 50 -4.85 -5.66 12.48
C PRO A 50 -3.41 -5.65 11.96
N VAL A 51 -3.20 -4.91 10.87
CA VAL A 51 -1.86 -4.62 10.34
C VAL A 51 -1.48 -3.23 10.83
N SER A 52 -0.26 -3.06 11.34
CA SER A 52 0.21 -1.75 11.77
C SER A 52 0.59 -0.90 10.57
N ASP A 53 0.19 0.38 10.58
CA ASP A 53 0.62 1.35 9.56
C ASP A 53 2.14 1.45 9.47
N ALA A 54 2.84 1.19 10.57
CA ALA A 54 4.29 1.12 10.62
C ALA A 54 4.85 -0.03 9.75
N ASP A 55 4.23 -1.21 9.79
CA ASP A 55 4.65 -2.37 9.00
C ASP A 55 4.42 -2.12 7.50
N VAL A 56 3.25 -1.57 7.16
CA VAL A 56 2.93 -1.15 5.79
C VAL A 56 3.92 -0.09 5.31
N ARG A 57 4.16 0.95 6.12
CA ARG A 57 5.11 2.02 5.79
C ARG A 57 6.50 1.45 5.56
N GLN A 58 6.99 0.59 6.44
CA GLN A 58 8.32 -0.01 6.33
C GLN A 58 8.45 -0.87 5.06
N ALA A 59 7.40 -1.64 4.71
CA ALA A 59 7.38 -2.40 3.47
C ALA A 59 7.42 -1.50 2.22
N VAL A 60 6.69 -0.38 2.24
CA VAL A 60 6.67 0.60 1.15
C VAL A 60 7.99 1.37 1.06
N GLU A 61 8.60 1.73 2.19
CA GLU A 61 9.93 2.34 2.26
C GLU A 61 11.03 1.39 1.78
N ASN A 62 10.94 0.10 2.12
CA ASN A 62 11.83 -0.94 1.59
C ASN A 62 11.67 -1.14 0.08
N ALA A 63 10.48 -0.89 -0.48
CA ALA A 63 10.26 -0.85 -1.92
C ALA A 63 10.82 0.43 -2.58
N GLY A 64 11.31 1.40 -1.78
CA GLY A 64 11.87 2.67 -2.26
C GLY A 64 10.84 3.79 -2.42
N TYR A 65 9.68 3.69 -1.77
CA TYR A 65 8.59 4.66 -1.87
C TYR A 65 8.24 5.26 -0.51
N LYS A 66 7.65 6.46 -0.52
CA LYS A 66 7.14 7.10 0.69
C LYS A 66 5.64 6.96 0.77
N LEU A 67 5.18 6.24 1.79
CA LEU A 67 3.79 6.18 2.17
C LEU A 67 3.41 7.48 2.91
N THR A 68 2.41 8.20 2.42
CA THR A 68 1.83 9.38 3.06
C THR A 68 0.39 9.09 3.44
N THR A 69 0.01 9.43 4.66
CA THR A 69 -1.38 9.34 5.10
C THR A 69 -2.08 10.65 4.74
N ASN A 70 -3.27 10.57 4.14
CA ASN A 70 -4.16 11.73 3.97
C ASN A 70 -4.99 11.95 5.23
#